data_AF-A0AAX1U715-F1
#
_entry.id   AF-A0AAX1U715-F1
#
_cell.length_a   1.000
_cell.length_b   1.000
_cell.length_c   1.000
_cell.angle_alpha   90.00
_cell.angle_beta   90.00
_cell.angle_gamma   90.00
#
_symmetry.space_group_name_H-M   'P 1'
#
loop_
_entity.id
_entity.type
_entity.pdbx_description
1 polymer ?
#
loop_
_entity_poly.entity_id
_entity_poly.type
_entity_poly.pdbx_seq_one_letter_code
_entity_poly.pdbx_strand_id
1 'polypeptide(L)' 'MLKEGMQVYFLVNGFAMSGKVIDLKKTKEHETFSIEGYGGCGGLHILDSSQIHHTIFLSEEEAKKYQDQEQMYLDGHC' A
#
# COMPACT_ATOMS: atom_id res chain seq x y z
N MET A 1 0.77 13.01 5.05
CA MET A 1 1.94 12.34 5.64
C MET A 1 1.48 11.03 6.27
N LEU A 2 2.10 9.90 5.91
CA LEU A 2 1.79 8.63 6.57
C LEU A 2 2.29 8.63 8.01
N LYS A 3 1.63 7.82 8.82
CA LYS A 3 1.99 7.54 10.22
C LYS A 3 2.01 6.04 10.41
N GLU A 4 2.91 5.58 11.27
CA GLU A 4 2.91 4.18 11.69
C GLU A 4 1.61 3.84 12.43
N GLY A 5 1.07 2.65 12.17
CA GLY A 5 -0.26 2.22 12.61
C GLY A 5 -1.43 2.80 11.82
N MET A 6 -1.20 3.69 10.85
CA MET A 6 -2.25 4.23 9.98
C MET A 6 -2.81 3.14 9.07
N GLN A 7 -4.13 3.06 8.97
CA GLN A 7 -4.77 2.14 8.02
C GLN A 7 -4.67 2.70 6.60
N VAL A 8 -4.24 1.84 5.68
CA VAL A 8 -4.18 2.11 4.25
C VAL A 8 -4.88 0.98 3.50
N TYR A 9 -5.27 1.25 2.26
CA TYR A 9 -6.03 0.35 1.41
C TYR A 9 -5.26 0.08 0.13
N PHE A 10 -5.45 -1.09 -0.46
CA PHE A 10 -4.80 -1.49 -1.70
C PHE A 10 -5.66 -2.52 -2.43
N LEU A 11 -5.44 -2.68 -3.73
CA LEU A 11 -6.22 -3.60 -4.56
C LEU A 11 -5.42 -4.86 -4.88
N VAL A 12 -6.06 -6.02 -4.74
CA VAL A 12 -5.53 -7.32 -5.18
C VAL A 12 -6.62 -8.05 -5.95
N ASN A 13 -6.39 -8.32 -7.24
CA ASN A 13 -7.35 -9.00 -8.12
C ASN A 13 -8.76 -8.37 -8.09
N GLY A 14 -8.84 -7.03 -8.05
CA GLY A 14 -10.10 -6.27 -7.99
C GLY A 14 -10.75 -6.17 -6.61
N PHE A 15 -10.14 -6.76 -5.57
CA PHE A 15 -10.64 -6.66 -4.20
C PHE A 15 -9.88 -5.61 -3.41
N ALA A 16 -10.61 -4.71 -2.76
CA ALA A 16 -10.05 -3.77 -1.80
C ALA A 16 -9.67 -4.50 -0.50
N MET A 17 -8.38 -4.49 -0.21
CA MET A 17 -7.79 -5.00 1.02
C MET A 17 -7.33 -3.82 1.87
N SER A 18 -7.08 -4.07 3.15
CA SER A 18 -6.55 -3.05 4.05
C SER A 18 -5.49 -3.64 4.97
N GLY A 19 -4.57 -2.78 5.40
CA GLY A 19 -3.56 -3.13 6.39
C GLY A 19 -3.05 -1.87 7.09
N LYS A 20 -2.19 -2.07 8.08
CA LYS A 20 -1.60 -0.97 8.84
C LYS A 20 -0.19 -0.69 8.36
N VAL A 21 0.16 0.59 8.25
CA VAL A 21 1.52 1.04 7.97
C VAL A 21 2.44 0.63 9.12
N ILE A 22 3.52 -0.07 8.81
CA ILE A 22 4.60 -0.48 9.74
C ILE A 22 5.96 -0.16 9.11
N ASP A 23 7.02 -0.10 9.92
CA ASP A 23 8.39 0.13 9.45
C ASP A 23 8.55 1.41 8.60
N LEU A 24 7.86 2.48 9.02
CA LEU A 24 7.88 3.76 8.32
C LEU A 24 9.26 4.43 8.46
N LYS A 25 10.01 4.49 7.36
CA LYS A 25 11.32 5.14 7.28
C LYS A 25 11.23 6.41 6.47
N LYS A 26 11.57 7.53 7.09
CA LYS A 26 11.61 8.85 6.46
C LYS A 26 13.05 9.28 6.22
N THR A 27 13.39 9.51 4.97
CA THR A 27 14.63 10.19 4.56
C THR A 27 14.30 11.62 4.11
N LYS A 28 15.31 12.43 3.78
CA LYS A 28 15.10 13.82 3.34
C LYS A 28 14.32 13.92 2.01
N GLU A 29 14.36 12.86 1.20
CA GLU A 29 13.82 12.85 -0.17
C GLU A 29 12.74 11.78 -0.37
N HIS A 30 12.75 10.70 0.43
CA HIS A 30 11.84 9.56 0.28
C HIS A 30 11.27 9.09 1.62
N GLU A 31 9.98 8.75 1.63
CA GLU A 31 9.29 8.05 2.72
C GLU A 31 8.94 6.65 2.26
N THR A 32 9.45 5.63 2.95
CA THR A 32 9.19 4.22 2.65
C THR A 32 8.51 3.55 3.83
N PHE A 33 7.70 2.53 3.58
CA PHE A 33 6.93 1.84 4.61
C PHE A 33 6.62 0.41 4.18
N SER A 34 6.17 -0.41 5.13
CA SER A 34 5.59 -1.72 4.86
C SER A 34 4.14 -1.74 5.35
N ILE A 35 3.37 -2.74 4.93
CA ILE A 35 1.98 -2.92 5.37
C ILE A 35 1.87 -4.23 6.15
N GLU A 36 1.34 -4.16 7.37
CA GLU A 36 1.08 -5.31 8.22
C GLU A 36 0.18 -6.32 7.50
N GLY A 37 0.61 -7.59 7.50
CA GLY A 37 -0.10 -8.67 6.82
C GLY A 37 0.04 -8.68 5.30
N TYR A 38 0.76 -7.71 4.73
CA TYR A 38 1.10 -7.66 3.31
C TYR A 38 2.61 -7.87 3.13
N GLY A 39 2.97 -9.05 2.63
CA GLY A 39 4.35 -9.47 2.40
C GLY A 39 4.37 -10.71 1.52
N GLY A 40 5.36 -10.80 0.63
CA GLY A 40 5.57 -11.93 -0.26
C GLY A 40 6.45 -13.01 0.38
N CYS A 41 6.92 -13.97 -0.41
CA CYS A 41 7.74 -15.11 0.03
C CYS A 41 9.14 -14.76 0.61
N GLY A 42 9.44 -13.50 0.91
CA GLY A 42 10.74 -13.06 1.45
C GLY A 42 10.68 -12.11 2.66
N GLY A 43 9.49 -11.74 3.13
CA GLY A 43 9.31 -10.79 4.24
C GLY A 43 8.43 -9.60 3.87
N LEU A 44 8.55 -8.52 4.65
CA LEU A 44 7.77 -7.30 4.45
C LEU A 44 8.12 -6.65 3.12
N HIS A 45 7.09 -6.37 2.30
CA HIS A 45 7.25 -5.61 1.06
C HIS A 45 7.46 -4.13 1.40
N ILE A 46 8.58 -3.56 0.95
CA ILE A 46 8.92 -2.14 1.18
C ILE A 46 8.31 -1.31 0.03
N LEU A 47 7.38 -0.44 0.40
CA LEU A 47 6.66 0.47 -0.48
C LEU A 47 7.20 1.89 -0.33
N ASP A 48 7.09 2.67 -1.41
CA ASP A 48 7.44 4.09 -1.41
C ASP A 48 6.16 4.95 -1.31
N SER A 49 6.23 6.06 -0.59
CA SER A 49 5.12 7.01 -0.42
C SER A 49 4.60 7.61 -1.73
N SER A 50 5.38 7.58 -2.81
CA SER A 50 4.94 7.95 -4.16
C SER A 50 3.85 7.02 -4.71
N GLN A 51 3.68 5.83 -4.14
CA GLN A 51 2.61 4.89 -4.51
C GLN A 51 1.23 5.27 -3.92
N ILE A 52 1.17 6.22 -3.00
CA ILE A 52 -0.08 6.72 -2.44
C ILE A 52 -0.88 7.41 -3.57
N HIS A 53 -2.19 7.13 -3.64
CA HIS A 53 -3.12 7.50 -4.70
C HIS A 53 -2.90 6.80 -6.05
N HIS A 54 -1.95 5.84 -6.11
CA HIS A 54 -1.67 5.05 -7.31
C HIS A 54 -2.00 3.57 -7.09
N THR A 55 -1.24 2.89 -6.22
CA THR A 55 -1.47 1.46 -5.87
C THR A 55 -1.84 1.30 -4.39
N ILE A 56 -1.57 2.33 -3.59
CA ILE A 56 -1.95 2.45 -2.17
C ILE A 56 -2.91 3.63 -2.01
N PHE A 57 -3.97 3.46 -1.21
CA PHE A 57 -5.03 4.44 -1.05
C PHE A 57 -5.25 4.76 0.43
N LEU A 58 -5.72 5.98 0.71
CA LEU A 58 -5.94 6.44 2.09
C LEU A 58 -7.36 6.12 2.60
N SER A 59 -8.27 5.72 1.71
CA SER A 59 -9.60 5.24 2.07
C SER A 59 -10.06 4.08 1.18
N GLU A 60 -10.98 3.28 1.70
CA GLU A 60 -11.60 2.19 0.94
C GLU A 60 -12.41 2.71 -0.25
N GLU A 61 -13.13 3.84 -0.06
CA GLU A 61 -13.90 4.49 -1.12
C GLU A 61 -13.03 4.92 -2.28
N GLU A 62 -11.80 5.37 -1.99
CA GLU A 62 -10.84 5.72 -3.02
C GLU A 62 -10.37 4.49 -3.78
N ALA A 63 -9.95 3.43 -3.06
CA ALA A 63 -9.51 2.17 -3.69
C ALA A 63 -10.60 1.59 -4.60
N LYS A 64 -11.87 1.59 -4.17
CA LYS A 64 -12.99 1.06 -4.95
C LYS A 64 -13.24 1.79 -6.27
N LYS A 65 -12.83 3.06 -6.42
CA LYS A 65 -12.92 3.77 -7.72
C LYS A 65 -12.04 3.14 -8.79
N TYR A 66 -11.02 2.39 -8.37
CA TYR A 66 -10.01 1.80 -9.24
C TYR A 66 -10.09 0.27 -9.25
N GLN A 67 -11.12 -0.34 -8.66
CA GLN A 67 -11.26 -1.80 -8.53
C GLN A 67 -11.29 -2.54 -9.88
N ASP A 68 -11.67 -1.85 -10.96
CA ASP A 68 -11.74 -2.40 -12.32
C ASP A 68 -10.49 -2.02 -13.16
N GLN A 69 -9.47 -1.42 -12.55
CA GLN A 69 -8.23 -0.96 -13.20
C GLN A 69 -7.04 -1.79 -12.69
N GLU A 70 -6.68 -2.83 -13.43
CA GLU A 70 -5.59 -3.74 -13.05
C GLU A 70 -4.24 -3.04 -12.84
N GLN A 71 -3.98 -1.93 -13.56
CA GLN A 71 -2.74 -1.15 -13.36
C GLN A 71 -2.63 -0.47 -11.99
N MET A 72 -3.73 -0.41 -11.23
CA MET A 72 -3.80 0.18 -9.89
C MET A 72 -3.68 -0.88 -8.80
N TYR A 73 -3.52 -2.16 -9.19
CA TYR A 73 -3.36 -3.24 -8.23
C TYR A 73 -1.96 -3.21 -7.65
N LEU A 74 -1.87 -3.59 -6.37
CA LEU A 74 -0.60 -3.70 -5.69
C LEU A 74 0.01 -5.07 -6.00
N ASP A 75 1.03 -5.07 -6.86
CA ASP A 75 1.68 -6.29 -7.32
C ASP A 75 2.21 -7.13 -6.16
N GLY A 76 1.61 -8.31 -5.98
CA GLY A 76 2.09 -9.34 -5.08
C GLY A 76 3.20 -10.16 -5.71
N HIS A 77 4.30 -9.54 -6.14
CA HIS A 77 5.43 -10.31 -6.66
C HIS A 77 6.21 -10.96 -5.51
N CYS A 78 6.49 -12.26 -5.68
CA CYS A 78 7.60 -12.96 -5.03
C CYS A 78 8.81 -12.90 -5.96
#